data_AF-A0A8J6C2G3-F1
#
_entry.id   AF-A0A8J6C2G3-F1
#
_cell.length_a   1.000
_cell.length_b   1.000
_cell.length_c   1.000
_cell.angle_alpha   90.00
_cell.angle_beta   90.00
_cell.angle_gamma   90.00
#
_symmetry.space_group_name_H-M   'P 1'
#
loop_
_entity.id
_entity.type
_entity.pdbx_description
1 polymer ?
#
loop_
_entity_poly.entity_id
_entity_poly.type
_entity_poly.pdbx_seq_one_letter_code
_entity_poly.pdbx_strand_id
1 'polypeptide(L)' 'MKQVTCTAPVNIAVIKYWGKRNEPLILPMNSSLSVTLHQDQLKTTTTVAANRNFTEDRIWLNGKEDNINQPRLQSCLRE' A
#
# COMPACT_ATOMS: atom_id res chain seq x y z
N MET A 1 -13.30 2.06 19.51
CA MET A 1 -12.56 1.57 18.34
C MET A 1 -13.21 2.14 17.09
N LYS A 2 -12.48 2.90 16.29
CA LYS A 2 -12.95 3.37 14.98
C LYS A 2 -12.29 2.50 13.91
N GLN A 3 -13.06 2.04 12.94
CA GLN A 3 -12.59 1.13 11.90
C GLN A 3 -13.13 1.56 10.55
N VAL A 4 -12.30 1.44 9.52
CA VAL A 4 -12.67 1.71 8.13
C VAL A 4 -12.11 0.58 7.27
N THR A 5 -12.94 0.08 6.35
CA THR A 5 -12.56 -0.94 5.38
C THR A 5 -12.72 -0.38 3.97
N CYS A 6 -11.66 -0.50 3.18
CA CYS A 6 -11.63 -0.09 1.78
C CYS A 6 -11.16 -1.24 0.90
N THR A 7 -11.44 -1.14 -0.39
CA THR A 7 -10.92 -2.05 -1.42
C THR A 7 -10.15 -1.25 -2.46
N ALA A 8 -9.06 -1.83 -2.97
CA ALA A 8 -8.22 -1.20 -4.00
C ALA A 8 -7.98 -2.18 -5.17
N PRO A 9 -8.07 -1.71 -6.44
CA PRO A 9 -7.78 -2.52 -7.61
C PRO A 9 -6.29 -2.70 -7.86
N VAL A 10 -5.94 -3.75 -8.61
CA VAL A 10 -4.63 -3.85 -9.26
C VAL A 10 -4.64 -3.11 -10.62
N ASN A 11 -3.46 -2.83 -11.15
CA ASN A 11 -3.31 -2.22 -12.47
C ASN A 11 -2.24 -2.94 -13.30
N ILE A 12 -2.33 -2.83 -14.64
CA ILE A 12 -1.34 -3.36 -15.57
C ILE A 12 -0.77 -2.22 -16.41
N ALA A 13 0.55 -2.03 -16.34
CA ALA A 13 1.25 -0.98 -17.08
C ALA A 13 1.27 -1.26 -18.58
N VAL A 14 0.78 -0.31 -19.39
CA VAL A 14 0.90 -0.30 -20.86
C VAL A 14 2.11 0.52 -21.32
N ILE A 15 2.52 1.53 -20.53
CA ILE A 15 3.85 2.17 -20.60
C ILE A 15 4.54 1.89 -19.27
N LYS A 16 5.73 1.30 -19.31
CA LYS A 16 6.36 0.67 -18.14
C LYS A 16 7.03 1.69 -17.20
N TYR A 17 6.82 1.51 -15.91
CA TYR A 17 7.70 2.05 -14.86
C TYR A 17 8.91 1.12 -14.73
N TRP A 18 10.10 1.60 -15.10
CA TRP A 18 11.34 0.82 -14.97
C TRP A 18 12.55 1.72 -14.73
N GLY A 19 13.15 1.60 -13.54
CA GLY A 19 14.26 2.43 -13.11
C GLY A 19 13.83 3.63 -12.25
N LYS A 20 14.66 3.97 -11.27
CA LYS A 20 14.46 5.08 -10.32
C LYS A 20 15.59 6.08 -10.46
N ARG A 21 15.25 7.36 -10.56
CA ARG A 21 16.23 8.46 -10.48
C ARG A 21 16.54 8.86 -9.04
N ASN A 22 15.63 8.56 -8.12
CA ASN A 22 15.80 8.77 -6.68
C ASN A 22 15.13 7.61 -5.93
N GLU A 23 15.92 6.76 -5.28
CA GLU A 23 15.40 5.58 -4.58
C GLU A 23 14.67 5.90 -3.27
N PRO A 24 15.17 6.79 -2.40
CA PRO A 24 14.47 7.14 -1.16
C PRO A 24 13.07 7.69 -1.37
N LEU A 25 12.89 8.56 -2.37
CA LEU A 25 11.58 9.16 -2.71
C LEU A 25 10.80 8.34 -3.75
N ILE A 26 11.36 7.23 -4.25
CA ILE A 26 10.74 6.37 -5.27
C ILE A 26 10.40 7.15 -6.56
N LEU A 27 11.23 8.12 -6.95
CA LEU A 27 10.98 8.92 -8.16
C LEU A 27 11.41 8.16 -9.43
N PRO A 28 10.52 8.02 -10.43
CA PRO A 28 10.81 7.27 -11.66
C PRO A 28 11.84 7.95 -12.55
N MET A 29 12.52 7.18 -13.41
CA MET A 29 13.26 7.75 -14.55
C MET A 29 12.32 8.34 -15.61
N ASN A 30 11.16 7.71 -15.83
CA ASN A 30 10.19 8.11 -16.85
C ASN A 30 8.75 7.99 -16.34
N SER A 31 7.84 8.76 -16.93
CA SER A 31 6.40 8.58 -16.72
C SER A 31 5.97 7.18 -17.17
N SER A 32 4.91 6.67 -16.53
CA SER A 32 4.29 5.39 -16.87
C SER A 32 2.78 5.58 -17.06
N LEU A 33 2.14 4.61 -17.70
CA LEU A 33 0.70 4.60 -17.94
C LEU A 33 0.19 3.17 -17.72
N SER A 34 -0.88 3.02 -16.95
CA SER A 34 -1.47 1.72 -16.66
C SER A 34 -2.98 1.73 -16.80
N VAL A 35 -3.55 0.54 -16.98
CA VAL A 35 -4.99 0.32 -16.97
C VAL A 35 -5.36 -0.34 -15.65
N THR A 36 -6.36 0.23 -14.96
CA THR A 36 -6.92 -0.31 -13.73
C THR A 36 -7.84 -1.49 -14.04
N LEU A 37 -7.67 -2.61 -13.34
CA LEU A 37 -8.55 -3.78 -13.49
C LEU A 37 -9.76 -3.67 -12.57
N HIS A 38 -10.88 -4.26 -12.99
CA HIS A 38 -12.12 -4.22 -12.21
C HIS A 38 -12.01 -5.03 -10.92
N GLN A 39 -12.54 -4.50 -9.82
CA GLN A 39 -12.39 -5.07 -8.47
C GLN A 39 -13.22 -6.34 -8.23
N ASP A 40 -14.14 -6.67 -9.13
CA ASP A 40 -14.87 -7.95 -9.07
C ASP A 40 -13.97 -9.15 -9.35
N GLN A 41 -12.87 -8.93 -10.08
CA GLN A 41 -11.93 -9.99 -10.46
C GLN A 41 -10.75 -10.02 -9.49
N LEU A 42 -10.13 -8.87 -9.24
CA LEU A 42 -8.91 -8.75 -8.45
C LEU A 42 -8.96 -7.48 -7.60
N LYS A 43 -8.80 -7.63 -6.28
CA LYS A 43 -8.73 -6.52 -5.34
C LYS A 43 -7.94 -6.90 -4.10
N THR A 44 -7.42 -5.87 -3.42
CA THR A 44 -6.95 -5.96 -2.04
C THR A 44 -8.01 -5.35 -1.13
N THR A 45 -8.40 -6.06 -0.08
CA THR A 45 -9.27 -5.53 0.98
C THR A 45 -8.41 -5.17 2.17
N THR A 46 -8.45 -3.91 2.60
CA THR A 46 -7.66 -3.43 3.75
C THR A 46 -8.59 -2.82 4.76
N THR A 47 -8.39 -3.20 6.02
CA THR A 47 -9.13 -2.66 7.15
C THR A 47 -8.16 -2.02 8.11
N VAL A 48 -8.41 -0.76 8.46
CA VAL A 48 -7.63 0.01 9.43
C VAL A 48 -8.50 0.24 10.65
N ALA A 49 -7.93 0.05 11.84
CA ALA A 49 -8.60 0.33 13.10
C ALA A 49 -7.71 1.20 14.00
N ALA A 50 -8.31 2.19 14.65
CA ALA A 50 -7.66 3.03 15.63
C ALA A 50 -8.42 2.98 16.97
N ASN A 51 -7.69 2.83 18.07
CA ASN A 51 -8.23 2.80 19.42
C ASN A 51 -7.18 3.36 20.40
N ARG A 52 -7.63 4.13 21.40
CA ARG A 52 -6.75 4.67 22.45
C ARG A 52 -6.10 3.59 23.31
N ASN A 53 -6.68 2.39 23.32
CA ASN A 53 -6.17 1.26 24.08
C ASN A 53 -5.14 0.42 23.30
N PHE A 54 -4.85 0.75 22.04
CA PHE A 54 -3.76 0.08 21.31
C PHE A 54 -2.43 0.65 21.77
N THR A 55 -1.50 -0.24 22.10
CA THR A 55 -0.18 0.10 22.65
C THR A 55 0.89 0.27 21.58
N GLU A 56 0.64 -0.26 20.38
CA GLU A 56 1.56 -0.29 19.26
C GLU A 56 0.80 -0.37 17.93
N ASP A 57 1.43 0.10 16.86
CA ASP A 57 0.94 -0.12 15.50
C ASP A 57 1.30 -1.53 15.04
N ARG A 58 0.37 -2.22 14.38
CA ARG A 58 0.56 -3.59 13.89
C ARG A 58 -0.09 -3.77 12.52
N ILE A 59 0.47 -4.66 11.71
CA ILE A 59 -0.05 -4.96 10.38
C ILE A 59 -0.12 -6.47 10.17
N TRP A 60 -1.19 -6.93 9.52
CA TRP A 60 -1.36 -8.30 9.08
C TRP A 60 -1.59 -8.34 7.59
N LEU A 61 -0.91 -9.27 6.92
CA LEU A 61 -1.10 -9.57 5.51
C LEU A 61 -1.46 -11.05 5.38
N ASN A 62 -2.63 -11.33 4.79
CA ASN A 62 -3.16 -12.68 4.61
C ASN A 62 -3.19 -13.51 5.91
N GLY A 63 -3.56 -12.87 7.02
CA GLY A 63 -3.67 -13.49 8.34
C GLY A 63 -2.34 -13.65 9.10
N LYS A 64 -1.20 -13.35 8.47
CA LYS A 64 0.11 -13.38 9.13
C LYS A 64 0.54 -11.96 9.53
N GLU A 65 0.99 -11.81 10.76
CA GLU A 65 1.57 -10.54 11.23
C GLU A 65 2.89 -10.27 10.51
N ASP A 66 3.07 -9.02 10.07
CA ASP A 66 4.28 -8.56 9.39
C ASP A 66 4.91 -7.39 10.17
N ASN A 67 6.20 -7.14 9.92
CA ASN A 67 6.95 -6.10 10.61
C ASN A 67 6.51 -4.71 10.12
N ILE A 68 5.85 -3.95 10.98
CA ILE A 68 5.41 -2.58 10.66
C ILE A 68 6.56 -1.57 10.53
N ASN A 69 7.74 -1.90 11.05
CA ASN A 69 8.91 -1.02 11.03
C ASN A 69 9.70 -1.08 9.72
N GLN A 70 9.17 -1.77 8.70
CA GLN A 70 9.77 -1.74 7.35
C GLN A 70 9.83 -0.29 6.82
N PRO A 71 10.94 0.12 6.17
CA PRO A 71 11.13 1.52 5.75
C PRO A 71 9.97 2.08 4.92
N ARG A 72 9.40 1.28 4.01
CA ARG A 72 8.28 1.70 3.16
C ARG A 72 7.00 1.95 3.94
N LEU A 73 6.67 1.08 4.89
CA LEU A 73 5.47 1.24 5.72
C LEU A 73 5.59 2.47 6.62
N GLN A 74 6.77 2.69 7.19
CA GLN A 74 7.06 3.87 8.01
C GLN A 74 6.97 5.17 7.20
N SER A 75 7.46 5.19 5.96
CA SER A 75 7.27 6.34 5.07
C SER A 75 5.78 6.63 4.84
N CYS A 76 4.96 5.61 4.53
CA CYS A 76 3.53 5.80 4.28
C CYS A 76 2.73 6.23 5.52
N LEU A 77 3.09 5.76 6.73
CA LEU A 77 2.35 6.07 7.96
C LEU A 77 2.68 7.43 8.56
N ARG A 78 3.84 8.01 8.19
CA ARG A 78 4.32 9.31 8.70
C ARG A 78 3.92 10.50 7.83
N GLU A 79 3.45 10.27 6.60
CA GLU A 79 2.93 11.32 5.70
C GLU A 79 1.74 12.07 6.30
#